data_AF-A0A1I2BMD0-F1
#
_entry.id   AF-A0A1I2BMD0-F1
#
_cell.length_a   1.000
_cell.length_b   1.000
_cell.length_c   1.000
_cell.angle_alpha   90.00
_cell.angle_beta   90.00
_cell.angle_gamma   90.00
#
_symmetry.space_group_name_H-M   'P 1'
#
loop_
_entity.id
_entity.type
_entity.pdbx_description
1 polymer ?
#
loop_
_entity_poly.entity_id
_entity_poly.type
_entity_poly.pdbx_seq_one_letter_code
_entity_poly.pdbx_strand_id
1 'polypeptide(L)'
;MRTPNANLVLRLAAIAALLGLSACAPAPIYKSTGTVAAAPFNVAEAPERYSNAPVIWGGRVVAVNNLPDHSEIEVLAYPLDGSQRPKANDSGLGRFIATMPGYVESMDYPAGALVTVDGQISGSRAGKVGEAPYVFPLVKVNQSHVWTTSELNSGKNNVHFGVGVGVGIR
;
A
#
# COMPACT_ATOMS: atom_id res chain seq x y z
N MET A 1 0.97 -56.49 17.72
CA MET A 1 0.53 -55.10 17.49
C MET A 1 1.41 -54.18 18.33
N ARG A 2 2.27 -53.36 17.70
CA ARG A 2 3.24 -52.50 18.39
C ARG A 2 2.57 -51.15 18.68
N THR A 3 2.36 -50.79 19.94
CA THR A 3 1.82 -49.48 20.31
C THR A 3 2.85 -48.39 20.02
N PRO A 4 2.50 -47.34 19.26
CA PRO A 4 3.44 -46.26 18.99
C PRO A 4 3.71 -45.45 20.27
N ASN A 5 4.97 -45.04 20.47
CA ASN A 5 5.40 -44.25 21.63
C ASN A 5 4.68 -42.90 21.65
N ALA A 6 3.92 -42.61 22.72
CA ALA A 6 3.15 -41.37 22.87
C ALA A 6 3.99 -40.10 22.69
N ASN A 7 5.26 -40.11 23.13
CA ASN A 7 6.18 -38.99 22.95
C ASN A 7 6.58 -38.74 21.49
N LEU A 8 6.60 -39.78 20.65
CA LEU A 8 6.86 -39.66 19.21
C LEU A 8 5.65 -39.04 18.51
N VAL A 9 4.44 -39.48 18.89
CA VAL A 9 3.18 -38.94 18.36
C VAL A 9 3.02 -37.46 18.74
N LEU A 10 3.35 -37.09 19.98
CA LEU A 10 3.29 -35.70 20.45
C LEU A 10 4.29 -34.79 19.71
N ARG A 11 5.51 -35.28 19.45
CA ARG A 11 6.53 -34.55 18.68
C ARG A 11 6.13 -34.36 17.22
N LEU A 12 5.58 -35.41 16.59
CA LEU A 12 5.09 -35.32 15.21
C LEU A 12 3.89 -34.37 15.10
N ALA A 13 2.98 -34.37 16.08
CA ALA A 13 1.86 -33.45 16.14
C ALA A 13 2.32 -31.99 16.35
N ALA A 14 3.34 -31.76 17.19
CA ALA A 14 3.91 -30.42 17.37
C ALA A 14 4.61 -29.91 16.10
N ILE A 15 5.34 -30.77 15.39
CA ILE A 15 5.98 -30.44 14.11
C ILE A 15 4.91 -30.17 13.03
N ALA A 16 3.85 -30.98 12.98
CA ALA A 16 2.73 -30.76 12.06
C ALA A 16 1.96 -29.46 12.38
N ALA A 17 1.80 -29.11 13.65
CA ALA A 17 1.20 -27.85 14.08
C ALA A 17 2.09 -26.65 13.69
N LEU A 18 3.41 -26.76 13.89
CA LEU A 18 4.40 -25.75 13.46
C LEU A 18 4.43 -25.56 11.94
N LEU A 19 4.26 -26.64 11.16
CA LEU A 19 4.17 -26.61 9.70
C LEU A 19 2.83 -26.04 9.20
N GLY A 20 1.76 -26.15 9.99
CA GLY A 20 0.43 -25.59 9.68
C GLY A 20 0.32 -24.07 9.83
N LEU A 21 1.35 -23.41 10.40
CA LEU A 21 1.40 -21.96 10.62
C LEU A 21 1.90 -21.16 9.40
N SER A 22 2.04 -21.76 8.22
CA SER A 22 2.37 -21.01 6.99
C SER A 22 1.20 -20.14 6.55
N ALA A 23 1.01 -19.00 7.21
CA ALA A 23 0.06 -17.98 6.79
C ALA A 23 0.50 -17.43 5.43
N CYS A 24 -0.35 -17.58 4.42
CA CYS A 24 -0.12 -17.01 3.10
C CYS A 24 -0.31 -15.48 3.21
N ALA A 25 0.80 -14.74 3.37
CA ALA A 25 0.75 -13.29 3.29
C ALA A 25 0.46 -12.88 1.84
N PRO A 26 -0.49 -11.96 1.59
CA PRO A 26 -0.78 -11.53 0.23
C PRO A 26 0.42 -10.82 -0.38
N ALA A 27 0.82 -11.28 -1.57
CA ALA A 27 1.99 -10.78 -2.29
C ALA A 27 1.84 -9.29 -2.67
N PRO A 28 2.95 -8.55 -2.81
CA PRO A 28 2.94 -7.19 -3.35
C PRO A 28 2.42 -7.17 -4.80
N ILE A 29 1.68 -6.12 -5.15
CA ILE A 29 1.08 -5.97 -6.50
C ILE A 29 2.10 -5.55 -7.57
N TYR A 30 3.18 -4.89 -7.18
CA TYR A 30 4.29 -4.47 -8.06
C TYR A 30 5.63 -5.02 -7.57
N LYS A 31 6.56 -5.22 -8.51
CA LYS A 31 7.91 -5.71 -8.20
C LYS A 31 8.78 -4.57 -7.65
N SER A 32 9.20 -4.67 -6.39
CA SER A 32 10.07 -3.67 -5.75
C SER A 32 11.56 -3.72 -6.16
N THR A 33 11.91 -4.38 -7.26
CA THR A 33 13.33 -4.55 -7.64
C THR A 33 13.93 -3.21 -8.04
N GLY A 34 14.93 -2.75 -7.29
CA GLY A 34 15.64 -1.49 -7.56
C GLY A 34 14.89 -0.23 -7.13
N THR A 35 13.69 -0.34 -6.54
CA THR A 35 12.92 0.81 -6.07
C THR A 35 13.58 1.45 -4.86
N VAL A 36 13.62 2.79 -4.79
CA VAL A 36 14.14 3.50 -3.62
C VAL A 36 13.09 3.59 -2.52
N ALA A 37 13.52 3.39 -1.27
CA ALA A 37 12.66 3.46 -0.09
C ALA A 37 12.57 4.88 0.51
N ALA A 38 12.58 5.92 -0.35
CA ALA A 38 12.48 7.31 0.07
C ALA A 38 11.00 7.73 0.13
N ALA A 39 10.61 8.45 1.18
CA ALA A 39 9.28 9.06 1.25
C ALA A 39 9.23 10.35 0.40
N PRO A 40 8.05 10.76 -0.08
CA PRO A 40 7.90 11.99 -0.87
C PRO A 40 8.49 13.24 -0.21
N PHE A 41 8.34 13.42 1.10
CA PHE A 41 8.92 14.58 1.78
C PHE A 41 10.47 14.59 1.71
N ASN A 42 11.14 13.43 1.84
CA ASN A 42 12.60 13.35 1.67
C ASN A 42 13.02 13.68 0.24
N VAL A 43 12.24 13.24 -0.75
CA VAL A 43 12.52 13.54 -2.16
C VAL A 43 12.32 15.03 -2.44
N ALA A 44 11.33 15.67 -1.80
CA ALA A 44 11.08 17.10 -1.94
C ALA A 44 12.25 17.97 -1.41
N GLU A 45 12.99 17.50 -0.41
CA GLU A 45 14.15 18.21 0.14
C GLU A 45 15.39 18.19 -0.77
N ALA A 46 15.58 17.12 -1.56
CA ALA A 46 16.71 16.98 -2.47
C ALA A 46 16.35 16.17 -3.73
N PRO A 47 15.51 16.70 -4.63
CA PRO A 47 14.98 15.96 -5.79
C PRO A 47 16.08 15.42 -6.71
N GLU A 48 17.19 16.16 -6.84
CA GLU A 48 18.30 15.84 -7.73
C GLU A 48 18.99 14.52 -7.36
N ARG A 49 18.94 14.12 -6.08
CA ARG A 49 19.49 12.85 -5.61
C ARG A 49 18.69 11.63 -6.04
N TYR A 50 17.42 11.85 -6.41
CA TYR A 50 16.47 10.78 -6.73
C TYR A 50 16.01 10.82 -8.18
N SER A 51 16.66 11.61 -9.04
CA SER A 51 16.30 11.72 -10.45
C SER A 51 16.27 10.36 -11.14
N ASN A 52 15.16 10.06 -11.83
CA ASN A 52 14.89 8.79 -12.52
C ASN A 52 14.89 7.54 -11.61
N ALA A 53 14.91 7.71 -10.29
CA ALA A 53 14.84 6.59 -9.37
C ALA A 53 13.44 5.95 -9.46
N PRO A 54 13.35 4.61 -9.60
CA PRO A 54 12.06 3.93 -9.55
C PRO A 54 11.51 3.95 -8.13
N VAL A 55 10.20 4.16 -8.01
CA VAL A 55 9.48 4.26 -6.73
C VAL A 55 8.16 3.51 -6.80
N ILE A 56 7.77 2.96 -5.65
CA ILE A 56 6.40 2.49 -5.42
C ILE A 56 5.85 3.31 -4.27
N TRP A 57 4.96 4.23 -4.59
CA TRP A 57 4.29 5.08 -3.61
C TRP A 57 2.80 4.85 -3.68
N GLY A 58 2.12 5.09 -2.58
CA GLY A 58 0.68 5.03 -2.56
C GLY A 58 0.13 5.94 -1.49
N GLY A 59 -1.15 6.23 -1.60
CA GLY A 59 -1.75 7.26 -0.81
C GLY A 59 -3.23 7.45 -1.11
N ARG A 60 -3.75 8.57 -0.61
CA ARG A 60 -5.11 9.01 -0.90
C ARG A 60 -5.09 10.05 -2.00
N VAL A 61 -5.93 9.86 -3.02
CA VAL A 61 -6.15 10.85 -4.08
C VAL A 61 -6.76 12.10 -3.46
N VAL A 62 -6.13 13.25 -3.71
CA VAL A 62 -6.62 14.55 -3.27
C VAL A 62 -7.35 15.25 -4.41
N ALA A 63 -6.76 15.28 -5.60
CA ALA A 63 -7.33 15.91 -6.78
C ALA A 63 -6.78 15.27 -8.06
N VAL A 64 -7.54 15.40 -9.15
CA VAL A 64 -7.13 15.06 -10.51
C VAL A 64 -7.20 16.35 -11.34
N ASN A 65 -6.13 16.63 -12.08
CA ASN A 65 -6.03 17.75 -12.99
C ASN A 65 -5.66 17.24 -14.38
N ASN A 66 -6.53 17.47 -15.36
CA ASN A 66 -6.29 17.07 -16.74
C ASN A 66 -5.66 18.22 -17.51
N LEU A 67 -4.49 17.96 -18.10
CA LEU A 67 -3.72 18.88 -18.92
C LEU A 67 -3.83 18.47 -20.40
N PRO A 68 -3.42 19.34 -21.35
CA PRO A 68 -3.61 19.08 -22.78
C PRO A 68 -3.07 17.72 -23.28
N ASP A 69 -1.96 17.24 -22.70
CA ASP A 69 -1.21 16.07 -23.13
C ASP A 69 -1.09 14.96 -22.07
N HIS A 70 -1.45 15.23 -20.82
CA HIS A 70 -1.31 14.30 -19.70
C HIS A 70 -2.28 14.62 -18.56
N SER A 71 -2.34 13.74 -17.57
CA SER A 71 -3.13 13.97 -16.35
C SER A 71 -2.24 13.94 -15.13
N GLU A 72 -2.58 14.75 -14.15
CA GLU A 72 -1.86 14.85 -12.89
C GLU A 72 -2.78 14.50 -11.74
N ILE A 73 -2.38 13.49 -10.98
CA ILE A 73 -3.11 13.05 -9.79
C ILE A 73 -2.31 13.48 -8.58
N GLU A 74 -2.87 14.37 -7.79
CA GLU A 74 -2.27 14.76 -6.52
C GLU A 74 -2.61 13.72 -5.45
N VAL A 75 -1.59 13.19 -4.79
CA VAL A 75 -1.73 12.09 -3.83
C VAL A 75 -1.07 12.46 -2.51
N LEU A 76 -1.82 12.33 -1.40
CA LEU A 76 -1.27 12.34 -0.05
C LEU A 76 -0.74 10.95 0.28
N ALA A 77 0.58 10.79 0.36
CA ALA A 77 1.22 9.51 0.53
C ALA A 77 1.08 8.96 1.95
N TYR A 78 0.98 7.63 2.05
CA TYR A 78 1.00 6.88 3.31
C TYR A 78 1.99 5.72 3.23
N PRO A 79 2.46 5.20 4.38
CA PRO A 79 3.20 3.94 4.40
C PRO A 79 2.39 2.82 3.73
N LEU A 80 3.08 1.90 3.06
CA LEU A 80 2.44 0.76 2.42
C LEU A 80 2.55 -0.50 3.30
N ASP A 81 1.56 -1.39 3.21
CA ASP A 81 1.64 -2.73 3.80
C ASP A 81 2.40 -3.73 2.92
N GLY A 82 2.50 -5.00 3.34
CA GLY A 82 3.21 -6.04 2.58
C GLY A 82 2.61 -6.34 1.21
N SER A 83 1.33 -5.99 0.99
CA SER A 83 0.62 -6.09 -0.29
C SER A 83 0.63 -4.77 -1.06
N GLN A 84 1.40 -3.79 -0.58
CA GLN A 84 1.52 -2.43 -1.10
C GLN A 84 0.23 -1.60 -1.00
N ARG A 85 -0.64 -1.89 -0.04
CA ARG A 85 -1.83 -1.09 0.26
C ARG A 85 -1.47 0.12 1.12
N PRO A 86 -1.99 1.33 0.81
CA PRO A 86 -1.77 2.50 1.66
C PRO A 86 -2.41 2.34 3.05
N LYS A 87 -1.62 2.52 4.09
CA LYS A 87 -2.08 2.55 5.49
C LYS A 87 -2.58 3.94 5.85
N ALA A 88 -3.79 4.26 5.41
CA ALA A 88 -4.38 5.61 5.56
C ALA A 88 -4.65 6.05 7.03
N ASN A 89 -4.45 5.17 8.01
CA ASN A 89 -4.52 5.48 9.44
C ASN A 89 -3.17 5.92 10.03
N ASP A 90 -2.07 5.78 9.29
CA ASP A 90 -0.74 6.18 9.71
C ASP A 90 -0.46 7.64 9.31
N SER A 91 0.66 8.19 9.78
CA SER A 91 1.11 9.53 9.43
C SER A 91 1.37 9.67 7.92
N GLY A 92 0.94 10.80 7.36
CA GLY A 92 1.20 11.13 5.96
C GLY A 92 2.70 11.33 5.69
N LEU A 93 3.16 10.84 4.55
CA LEU A 93 4.56 10.89 4.10
C LEU A 93 4.81 12.04 3.10
N GLY A 94 4.01 13.10 3.20
CA GLY A 94 4.00 14.21 2.24
C GLY A 94 3.08 13.96 1.04
N ARG A 95 3.02 14.94 0.13
CA ARG A 95 2.24 14.89 -1.10
C ARG A 95 3.18 14.78 -2.30
N PHE A 96 2.74 14.05 -3.32
CA PHE A 96 3.40 13.97 -4.62
C PHE A 96 2.37 14.07 -5.74
N ILE A 97 2.84 14.29 -6.96
CA ILE A 97 2.01 14.31 -8.16
C ILE A 97 2.36 13.10 -9.01
N ALA A 98 1.36 12.28 -9.29
CA ALA A 98 1.46 11.16 -10.21
C ALA A 98 1.06 11.64 -11.62
N THR A 99 2.02 11.68 -12.52
CA THR A 99 1.84 12.08 -13.92
C THR A 99 1.48 10.86 -14.76
N MET A 100 0.24 10.82 -15.23
CA MET A 100 -0.32 9.76 -16.06
C MET A 100 -0.24 10.16 -17.54
N PRO A 101 0.14 9.25 -18.46
CA PRO A 101 0.11 9.54 -19.88
C PRO A 101 -1.33 9.69 -20.39
N GLY A 102 -1.62 10.77 -21.11
CA GLY A 102 -2.95 11.03 -21.66
C GLY A 102 -3.98 11.47 -20.61
N TYR A 103 -5.26 11.36 -20.97
CA TYR A 103 -6.39 11.79 -20.14
C TYR A 103 -6.84 10.66 -19.20
N VAL A 104 -7.06 11.02 -17.94
CA VAL A 104 -7.61 10.14 -16.91
C VAL A 104 -8.96 10.68 -16.46
N GLU A 105 -9.95 9.81 -16.37
CA GLU A 105 -11.27 10.19 -15.88
C GLU A 105 -11.26 10.30 -14.35
N SER A 106 -11.84 11.38 -13.84
CA SER A 106 -11.93 11.60 -12.39
C SER A 106 -12.77 10.53 -11.68
N MET A 107 -13.62 9.81 -12.41
CA MET A 107 -14.39 8.67 -11.89
C MET A 107 -13.53 7.43 -11.66
N ASP A 108 -12.43 7.27 -12.38
CA ASP A 108 -11.50 6.15 -12.20
C ASP A 108 -10.55 6.41 -11.01
N TYR A 109 -10.28 7.68 -10.70
CA TYR A 109 -9.47 8.11 -9.56
C TYR A 109 -10.25 9.12 -8.71
N PRO A 110 -11.35 8.69 -8.05
CA PRO A 110 -12.18 9.60 -7.30
C PRO A 110 -11.41 10.16 -6.10
N ALA A 111 -11.67 11.43 -5.80
CA ALA A 111 -11.10 12.07 -4.61
C ALA A 111 -11.41 11.24 -3.35
N GLY A 112 -10.39 11.00 -2.53
CA GLY A 112 -10.48 10.14 -1.36
C GLY A 112 -10.20 8.66 -1.61
N ALA A 113 -10.12 8.19 -2.86
CA ALA A 113 -9.71 6.81 -3.16
C ALA A 113 -8.28 6.55 -2.71
N LEU A 114 -7.99 5.30 -2.34
CA LEU A 114 -6.62 4.85 -2.09
C LEU A 114 -6.03 4.32 -3.38
N VAL A 115 -4.81 4.74 -3.69
CA VAL A 115 -4.09 4.37 -4.90
C VAL A 115 -2.67 3.94 -4.55
N THR A 116 -2.13 2.99 -5.31
CA THR A 116 -0.70 2.68 -5.32
C THR A 116 -0.19 2.84 -6.75
N VAL A 117 0.97 3.47 -6.92
CA VAL A 117 1.61 3.71 -8.20
C VAL A 117 3.02 3.13 -8.20
N ASP A 118 3.39 2.51 -9.32
CA ASP A 118 4.76 2.20 -9.72
C ASP A 118 5.16 3.25 -10.77
N GLY A 119 6.28 3.92 -10.55
CA GLY A 119 6.76 4.93 -11.47
C GLY A 119 8.21 5.32 -11.25
N GLN A 120 8.62 6.39 -11.91
CA GLN A 120 9.95 6.98 -11.78
C GLN A 120 9.83 8.44 -11.37
N ILE A 121 10.71 8.86 -10.46
CA ILE A 121 10.78 10.28 -10.08
C ILE A 121 11.29 11.07 -11.29
N SER A 122 10.47 12.01 -11.76
CA SER A 122 10.75 12.85 -12.93
C SER A 122 11.17 14.27 -12.58
N GLY A 123 11.18 14.62 -11.29
CA GLY A 123 11.62 15.91 -10.78
C GLY A 123 10.78 16.39 -9.61
N SER A 124 10.69 17.70 -9.45
CA SER A 124 9.80 18.34 -8.48
C SER A 124 9.19 19.62 -9.03
N ARG A 125 8.07 20.05 -8.46
CA ARG A 125 7.39 21.28 -8.81
C ARG A 125 6.99 22.05 -7.57
N ALA A 126 7.37 23.32 -7.52
CA ALA A 126 6.86 24.24 -6.51
C ALA A 126 5.35 24.48 -6.72
N GLY A 127 4.61 24.50 -5.63
CA GLY A 127 3.17 24.72 -5.61
C GLY A 127 2.73 25.14 -4.22
N LYS A 128 1.46 24.87 -3.90
CA LYS A 128 0.88 25.19 -2.59
C LYS A 128 0.01 24.06 -2.10
N VAL A 129 -0.03 23.92 -0.78
CA VAL A 129 -1.03 23.11 -0.07
C VAL A 129 -1.85 24.06 0.77
N GLY A 130 -3.09 24.31 0.35
CA GLY A 130 -3.83 25.47 0.84
C GLY A 130 -3.07 26.76 0.47
N GLU A 131 -2.68 27.53 1.47
CA GLU A 131 -1.90 28.77 1.27
C GLU A 131 -0.39 28.59 1.49
N ALA A 132 0.03 27.48 2.09
CA ALA A 132 1.43 27.23 2.40
C ALA A 132 2.23 26.82 1.15
N PRO A 133 3.42 27.39 0.92
CA PRO A 133 4.30 26.94 -0.15
C PRO A 133 4.73 25.49 0.07
N TYR A 134 4.77 24.72 -1.00
CA TYR A 134 5.10 23.29 -0.95
C TYR A 134 5.85 22.86 -2.21
N VAL A 135 6.74 21.87 -2.09
CA VAL A 135 7.44 21.28 -3.23
C VAL A 135 6.93 19.87 -3.44
N PHE A 136 6.30 19.62 -4.58
CA PHE A 136 5.77 18.32 -4.95
C PHE A 136 6.80 17.53 -5.74
N PRO A 137 7.24 16.35 -5.27
CA PRO A 137 7.89 15.39 -6.14
C PRO A 137 6.94 14.98 -7.26
N LEU A 138 7.46 14.85 -8.46
CA LEU A 138 6.74 14.37 -9.63
C LEU A 138 7.13 12.92 -9.91
N VAL A 139 6.13 12.07 -10.13
CA VAL A 139 6.31 10.66 -10.48
C VAL A 139 5.68 10.41 -11.82
N LYS A 140 6.48 10.05 -12.83
CA LYS A 140 5.97 9.53 -14.09
C LYS A 140 5.50 8.09 -13.86
N VAL A 141 4.19 7.87 -13.99
CA VAL A 141 3.58 6.58 -13.66
C VAL A 141 3.76 5.57 -14.79
N ASN A 142 4.20 4.37 -14.43
CA ASN A 142 4.23 3.21 -15.31
C ASN A 142 2.97 2.37 -15.13
N GLN A 143 2.60 2.12 -13.87
CA GLN A 143 1.42 1.35 -13.49
C GLN A 143 0.76 1.97 -12.25
N SER A 144 -0.56 1.86 -12.16
CA SER A 144 -1.31 2.32 -10.99
C SER A 144 -2.46 1.38 -10.67
N HIS A 145 -2.81 1.28 -9.39
CA HIS A 145 -3.89 0.47 -8.87
C HIS A 145 -4.74 1.29 -7.91
N VAL A 146 -6.03 1.44 -8.23
CA VAL A 146 -7.02 2.06 -7.34
C VAL A 146 -7.67 0.97 -6.52
N TRP A 147 -7.55 1.07 -5.19
CA TRP A 147 -8.03 0.05 -4.28
C TRP A 147 -9.53 0.16 -4.04
N THR A 148 -10.24 -0.94 -4.27
CA THR A 148 -11.66 -1.06 -3.93
C THR A 148 -11.85 -1.26 -2.43
N THR A 149 -13.05 -0.94 -1.94
CA THR A 149 -13.41 -1.20 -0.52
C THR A 149 -13.28 -2.68 -0.16
N SER A 150 -13.58 -3.58 -1.09
CA SER A 150 -13.44 -5.03 -0.88
C SER A 150 -11.97 -5.42 -0.65
N GLU A 151 -11.04 -4.95 -1.48
CA GLU A 151 -9.61 -5.27 -1.36
C GLU A 151 -8.96 -4.68 -0.11
N LEU A 152 -9.39 -3.48 0.31
CA LEU A 152 -8.91 -2.86 1.56
C LEU A 152 -9.38 -3.61 2.81
N ASN A 153 -10.49 -4.34 2.71
CA ASN A 153 -11.01 -5.16 3.80
C ASN A 153 -10.55 -6.62 3.72
N SER A 154 -10.13 -7.08 2.54
CA SER A 154 -9.60 -8.43 2.32
C SER A 154 -8.32 -8.63 3.14
N GLY A 155 -8.29 -9.61 4.05
CA GLY A 155 -7.13 -9.89 4.90
C GLY A 155 -7.15 -9.21 6.27
N LYS A 156 -8.18 -8.45 6.63
CA LYS A 156 -8.47 -8.17 8.05
C LYS A 156 -9.06 -9.44 8.65
N ASN A 157 -8.29 -10.16 9.46
CA ASN A 157 -8.77 -11.35 10.17
C ASN A 157 -9.97 -10.98 11.05
N ASN A 158 -11.18 -11.32 10.60
CA ASN A 158 -12.42 -11.21 11.36
C ASN A 158 -12.62 -12.45 12.23
N VAL A 159 -11.63 -12.81 13.05
CA VAL A 159 -11.78 -13.88 14.04
C VAL A 159 -12.66 -13.39 15.18
N HIS A 160 -13.94 -13.78 15.14
CA HIS A 160 -14.87 -13.59 16.24
C HIS A 160 -14.76 -14.79 17.20
N PHE A 161 -14.08 -14.62 18.33
CA PHE A 161 -14.04 -15.64 19.38
C PHE A 161 -15.28 -15.51 20.26
N GLY A 162 -16.32 -16.30 19.96
CA GLY A 162 -17.50 -16.43 20.83
C GLY A 162 -17.24 -17.45 21.94
N VAL A 163 -17.14 -17.00 23.19
CA VAL A 163 -17.15 -17.90 24.37
C VAL A 163 -18.61 -18.17 24.74
N GLY A 164 -19.18 -19.26 24.25
CA GLY A 164 -20.50 -19.73 24.65
C GLY A 164 -20.44 -20.44 26.00
N VAL A 165 -20.85 -19.78 27.09
CA VAL A 165 -21.02 -20.43 28.39
C VAL A 165 -22.37 -21.14 28.42
N GLY A 166 -22.38 -22.42 28.08
CA GLY A 166 -23.55 -23.28 28.27
C GLY A 166 -23.71 -23.66 29.73
N VAL A 167 -24.45 -22.86 30.51
CA VAL A 167 -24.88 -23.26 31.85
C VAL A 167 -26.09 -24.19 31.71
N GLY A 168 -25.81 -25.49 31.59
CA GLY A 168 -26.83 -26.52 31.72
C GLY A 168 -27.23 -26.67 33.19
N ILE A 169 -28.31 -26.01 33.59
CA ILE A 169 -29.06 -26.36 34.80
C ILE A 169 -30.07 -27.46 34.45
N ARG A 170 -29.88 -28.66 35.00
CA ARG A 170 -30.91 -29.57 35.52
C ARG A 170 -30.33 -30.87 36.04
#